data_AF-A0A526V733-F1
#
_entry.id   AF-A0A526V733-F1
#
_cell.length_a   1.000
_cell.length_b   1.000
_cell.length_c   1.000
_cell.angle_alpha   90.00
_cell.angle_beta   90.00
_cell.angle_gamma   90.00
#
_symmetry.space_group_name_H-M   'P 1'
#
loop_
_entity.id
_entity.type
_entity.pdbx_description
1 polymer ?
#
loop_
_entity_poly.entity_id
_entity_poly.type
_entity_poly.pdbx_seq_one_letter_code
_entity_poly.pdbx_strand_id
1 'polypeptide(L)'
;MSPILFELLLRSIWETVLMTAASGLISLVFGLPLGLALIATERGGIAESLWVNRALGAVINGFRSVPFIILLVALIPVTRLIVGTSIGTWAMAGAIGAGGLGDLAIRYGYQRFETSVMIAVVIVLIILVCGIQWAGDRLVARLDRRG
;
A
#
# COMPACT_ATOMS: atom_id res chain seq x y z
N MET A 1 18.05 -9.76 22.23
CA MET A 1 16.73 -9.08 22.26
C MET A 1 15.90 -9.72 23.37
N SER A 2 15.13 -8.96 24.14
CA SER A 2 14.23 -9.54 25.14
C SER A 2 13.17 -10.42 24.45
N PRO A 3 12.73 -11.52 25.08
CA PRO A 3 11.76 -12.45 24.46
C PRO A 3 10.46 -11.74 24.04
N ILE A 4 10.00 -10.77 24.83
CA ILE A 4 8.82 -9.92 24.52
C ILE A 4 8.99 -9.14 23.21
N LEU A 5 10.20 -8.68 22.91
CA LEU A 5 10.50 -7.86 21.74
C LEU A 5 10.57 -8.69 20.46
N PHE A 6 10.98 -9.96 20.59
CA PHE A 6 10.95 -10.92 19.49
C PHE A 6 9.51 -11.30 19.12
N GLU A 7 8.65 -11.56 20.10
CA GLU A 7 7.23 -11.81 19.86
C GLU A 7 6.53 -10.61 19.21
N LEU A 8 6.82 -9.40 19.70
CA LEU A 8 6.35 -8.16 19.09
C LEU A 8 6.81 -8.03 17.63
N LEU A 9 8.07 -8.31 17.34
CA LEU A 9 8.60 -8.28 15.98
C LEU A 9 7.89 -9.28 15.07
N LEU A 10 7.68 -10.51 15.55
CA LEU A 10 6.98 -11.55 14.77
C LEU A 10 5.51 -11.18 14.50
N ARG A 11 4.82 -10.65 15.51
CA ARG A 11 3.46 -10.13 15.36
C ARG A 11 3.41 -8.96 14.37
N SER A 12 4.36 -8.04 14.47
CA SER A 12 4.47 -6.88 13.59
C SER A 12 4.71 -7.30 12.13
N ILE A 13 5.50 -8.34 11.87
CA ILE A 13 5.65 -8.92 10.52
C ILE A 13 4.29 -9.33 9.98
N TRP A 14 3.52 -10.08 10.77
CA TRP A 14 2.21 -10.60 10.35
C TRP A 14 1.23 -9.47 10.02
N GLU A 15 1.16 -8.45 10.88
CA GLU A 15 0.35 -7.26 10.63
C GLU A 15 0.76 -6.53 9.35
N THR A 16 2.07 -6.36 9.08
CA THR A 16 2.55 -5.75 7.83
C THR A 16 2.19 -6.58 6.61
N VAL A 17 2.34 -7.90 6.67
CA VAL A 17 1.95 -8.81 5.58
C VAL A 17 0.45 -8.69 5.30
N LEU A 18 -0.38 -8.73 6.34
CA LEU A 18 -1.84 -8.63 6.20
C LEU A 18 -2.26 -7.28 5.61
N MET A 19 -1.72 -6.16 6.10
CA MET A 19 -2.03 -4.82 5.58
C MET A 19 -1.62 -4.66 4.12
N THR A 20 -0.43 -5.17 3.77
CA THR A 20 0.09 -5.11 2.39
C THR A 20 -0.76 -5.97 1.46
N ALA A 21 -1.10 -7.19 1.87
CA ALA A 21 -1.94 -8.10 1.09
C ALA A 21 -3.37 -7.55 0.91
N ALA A 22 -3.99 -7.03 1.97
CA ALA A 22 -5.31 -6.44 1.91
C ALA A 22 -5.34 -5.20 0.99
N SER A 23 -4.35 -4.32 1.10
CA SER A 23 -4.24 -3.13 0.24
C SER A 23 -3.98 -3.51 -1.22
N GLY A 24 -3.13 -4.52 -1.46
CA GLY A 24 -2.89 -5.08 -2.79
C GLY A 24 -4.16 -5.68 -3.40
N LEU A 25 -4.96 -6.40 -2.62
CA LEU A 25 -6.23 -6.97 -3.06
C LEU A 25 -7.25 -5.90 -3.42
N ILE A 26 -7.41 -4.87 -2.57
CA ILE A 26 -8.29 -3.73 -2.85
C ILE A 26 -7.82 -3.01 -4.12
N SER A 27 -6.50 -2.76 -4.23
CA SER A 27 -5.91 -2.15 -5.43
C SER A 27 -6.18 -2.97 -6.69
N LEU A 28 -6.15 -4.30 -6.61
CA LEU A 28 -6.48 -5.16 -7.73
C LEU A 28 -7.98 -5.10 -8.07
N VAL A 29 -8.86 -5.14 -7.08
CA VAL A 29 -10.32 -5.10 -7.26
C VAL A 29 -10.79 -3.80 -7.91
N PHE A 30 -10.21 -2.65 -7.56
CA PHE A 30 -10.60 -1.36 -8.15
C PHE A 30 -9.69 -0.93 -9.32
N GLY A 31 -8.39 -1.16 -9.21
CA GLY A 31 -7.40 -0.74 -10.19
C GLY A 31 -7.46 -1.54 -11.49
N LEU A 32 -7.76 -2.84 -11.44
CA LEU A 32 -7.87 -3.66 -12.65
C LEU A 32 -9.09 -3.24 -13.50
N PRO A 33 -10.31 -3.08 -12.97
CA PRO A 33 -11.42 -2.53 -13.74
C PRO A 33 -11.17 -1.13 -14.31
N LEU A 34 -10.56 -0.23 -13.52
CA LEU A 34 -10.22 1.11 -14.00
C LEU A 34 -9.16 1.08 -15.12
N GLY A 35 -8.15 0.21 -14.99
CA GLY A 35 -7.12 0.00 -16.01
C GLY A 35 -7.70 -0.59 -17.30
N LEU A 36 -8.55 -1.62 -17.18
CA LEU A 36 -9.25 -2.19 -18.32
C LEU A 36 -10.20 -1.19 -18.97
N ALA A 37 -10.88 -0.34 -18.20
CA ALA A 37 -11.73 0.72 -18.73
C ALA A 37 -10.93 1.75 -19.51
N LEU A 38 -9.72 2.11 -19.08
CA LEU A 38 -8.82 2.98 -19.85
C LEU A 38 -8.43 2.32 -21.17
N ILE A 39 -8.02 1.05 -21.17
CA ILE A 39 -7.64 0.33 -22.40
C ILE A 39 -8.85 0.16 -23.34
N ALA A 40 -10.02 -0.14 -22.81
CA ALA A 40 -11.22 -0.34 -23.61
C ALA A 40 -11.73 0.96 -24.26
N THR A 41 -11.50 2.11 -23.61
CA THR A 41 -11.95 3.44 -24.08
C THR A 41 -10.91 4.21 -24.90
N GLU A 42 -9.71 3.63 -25.06
CA GLU A 42 -8.64 4.13 -25.92
C GLU A 42 -9.08 4.25 -27.39
N ARG A 43 -8.36 5.07 -28.17
CA ARG A 43 -8.57 5.22 -29.60
C ARG A 43 -8.26 3.90 -30.33
N GLY A 44 -9.25 3.32 -31.01
CA GLY A 44 -9.15 1.96 -31.56
C GLY A 44 -9.47 0.84 -30.55
N GLY A 45 -9.96 1.18 -29.36
CA GLY A 45 -10.46 0.23 -28.35
C GLY A 45 -11.89 -0.25 -28.64
N ILE A 46 -12.34 -1.22 -27.84
CA ILE A 46 -13.65 -1.89 -28.02
C ILE A 46 -14.83 -0.92 -27.77
N ALA A 47 -14.65 0.04 -26.87
CA ALA A 47 -15.65 1.03 -26.48
C ALA A 47 -15.07 2.45 -26.60
N GLU A 48 -14.60 2.79 -27.81
CA GLU A 48 -13.89 4.05 -28.09
C GLU A 48 -14.66 5.28 -27.59
N SER A 49 -14.10 5.92 -26.56
CA SER A 49 -14.61 7.17 -26.01
C SER A 49 -13.45 7.98 -25.47
N LEU A 50 -12.89 8.81 -26.35
CA LEU A 50 -11.76 9.69 -26.04
C LEU A 50 -12.05 10.64 -24.87
N TRP A 51 -13.31 11.05 -24.69
CA TRP A 51 -13.68 11.91 -23.56
C TRP A 51 -13.66 11.15 -22.23
N VAL A 52 -14.27 9.96 -22.18
CA VAL A 52 -14.25 9.10 -20.98
C VAL A 52 -12.81 8.71 -20.64
N ASN A 53 -12.03 8.32 -21.64
CA ASN A 53 -10.62 7.98 -21.49
C ASN A 53 -9.81 9.15 -20.92
N ARG A 54 -9.97 10.36 -21.46
CA ARG A 54 -9.31 11.57 -20.96
C ARG A 54 -9.74 11.92 -19.54
N ALA A 55 -11.02 11.83 -19.22
CA ALA A 55 -11.53 12.13 -17.87
C ALA A 55 -10.99 11.14 -16.84
N LEU A 56 -11.12 9.83 -17.10
CA LEU A 56 -10.57 8.77 -16.25
C LEU A 56 -9.04 8.91 -16.10
N GLY A 57 -8.34 9.15 -17.21
CA GLY A 57 -6.90 9.35 -17.23
C GLY A 57 -6.48 10.56 -16.39
N ALA A 58 -7.19 11.69 -16.50
CA ALA A 58 -6.92 12.88 -15.70
C ALA A 58 -7.11 12.62 -14.20
N VAL A 59 -8.18 11.92 -13.81
CA VAL A 59 -8.42 11.55 -12.40
C VAL A 59 -7.32 10.62 -11.89
N ILE A 60 -7.00 9.55 -12.62
CA ILE A 60 -5.98 8.56 -12.21
C ILE A 60 -4.59 9.20 -12.13
N ASN A 61 -4.22 10.02 -13.11
CA ASN A 61 -2.94 10.73 -13.11
C ASN A 61 -2.89 11.80 -12.02
N GLY A 62 -4.03 12.44 -11.71
CA GLY A 62 -4.19 13.31 -10.55
C GLY A 62 -3.83 12.58 -9.27
N PHE A 63 -4.49 11.45 -8.96
CA PHE A 63 -4.17 10.65 -7.77
C PHE A 63 -2.73 10.15 -7.75
N ARG A 64 -2.20 9.72 -8.91
CA ARG A 64 -0.82 9.20 -9.02
C ARG A 64 0.24 10.30 -8.79
N SER A 65 -0.06 11.54 -9.16
CA SER A 65 0.89 12.66 -9.04
C SER A 65 0.90 13.31 -7.66
N VAL A 66 -0.16 13.13 -6.85
CA VAL A 66 -0.21 13.69 -5.49
C VAL A 66 0.81 12.97 -4.59
N PRO A 67 1.76 13.70 -3.97
CA PRO A 67 2.67 13.12 -3.00
C PRO A 67 1.91 12.41 -1.89
N PHE A 68 2.38 11.23 -1.48
CA PHE A 68 1.72 10.39 -0.49
C PHE A 68 1.39 11.14 0.81
N ILE A 69 2.30 11.99 1.28
CA ILE A 69 2.12 12.81 2.49
C ILE A 69 0.92 13.74 2.35
N ILE A 70 0.75 14.38 1.19
CA ILE A 70 -0.37 15.30 0.92
C ILE A 70 -1.68 14.51 0.84
N LEU A 71 -1.67 13.36 0.14
CA LEU A 71 -2.83 12.49 0.01
C LEU A 71 -3.32 12.00 1.38
N LEU A 72 -2.40 11.64 2.27
CA LEU A 72 -2.69 11.22 3.63
C LEU A 72 -3.37 12.32 4.44
N VAL A 73 -2.85 13.55 4.39
CA VAL A 73 -3.45 14.69 5.08
C VAL A 73 -4.83 15.02 4.50
N ALA A 74 -4.99 14.92 3.18
CA ALA A 74 -6.26 15.14 2.48
C ALA A 74 -7.32 14.06 2.83
N LEU A 75 -6.91 12.85 3.17
CA LEU A 75 -7.80 11.76 3.60
C LEU A 75 -8.43 12.00 4.98
N ILE A 76 -7.85 12.84 5.84
CA ILE A 76 -8.35 13.10 7.20
C ILE A 76 -9.79 13.62 7.22
N PRO A 77 -10.15 14.73 6.51
CA PRO A 77 -11.53 15.20 6.48
C PRO A 77 -12.48 14.22 5.77
N VAL A 78 -12.02 13.55 4.72
CA VAL A 78 -12.82 12.60 3.94
C VAL A 78 -13.22 11.39 4.78
N THR A 79 -12.27 10.79 5.49
CA THR A 79 -12.52 9.63 6.37
C THR A 79 -13.43 9.98 7.54
N ARG A 80 -13.29 11.18 8.11
CA ARG A 80 -14.23 11.70 9.13
C ARG A 80 -15.65 11.84 8.60
N LEU A 81 -15.81 12.30 7.37
CA LEU A 81 -17.12 12.49 6.74
C LEU A 81 -17.82 11.16 6.45
N ILE A 82 -17.07 10.14 6.02
CA ILE A 82 -17.63 8.82 5.68
C ILE A 82 -17.95 7.99 6.92
N VAL A 83 -17.08 8.00 7.93
CA VAL A 83 -17.17 7.08 9.10
C VAL A 83 -17.85 7.74 10.31
N GLY A 84 -18.07 9.06 10.29
CA GLY A 84 -18.82 9.80 11.32
C GLY A 84 -18.13 9.91 12.68
N THR A 85 -16.97 9.28 12.87
CA THR A 85 -16.20 9.28 14.13
C THR A 85 -14.69 9.25 13.83
N SER A 86 -13.88 9.70 14.80
CA SER A 86 -12.40 9.65 14.75
C SER A 86 -11.83 8.23 14.90
N ILE A 87 -12.42 7.23 14.24
CA ILE A 87 -11.79 5.93 13.91
C ILE A 87 -10.66 6.14 12.87
N GLY A 88 -10.35 7.39 12.53
CA GLY A 88 -9.21 7.77 11.69
C GLY A 88 -7.88 7.18 12.14
N THR A 89 -7.72 6.70 13.38
CA THR A 89 -6.52 5.97 13.81
C THR A 89 -6.35 4.62 13.13
N TRP A 90 -7.38 3.80 12.93
CA TRP A 90 -7.22 2.49 12.26
C TRP A 90 -7.08 2.65 10.73
N ALA A 91 -7.85 3.56 10.14
CA ALA A 91 -7.78 3.84 8.70
C ALA A 91 -6.47 4.59 8.33
N MET A 92 -6.06 5.60 9.13
CA MET A 92 -4.73 6.18 8.96
C MET A 92 -3.63 5.19 9.38
N ALA A 93 -3.82 4.33 10.37
CA ALA A 93 -2.81 3.31 10.70
C ALA A 93 -2.50 2.40 9.52
N GLY A 94 -3.51 2.04 8.72
CA GLY A 94 -3.30 1.38 7.44
C GLY A 94 -2.58 2.25 6.41
N ALA A 95 -2.88 3.55 6.37
CA ALA A 95 -2.28 4.51 5.44
C ALA A 95 -0.87 5.01 5.81
N ILE A 96 -0.43 5.00 7.06
CA ILE A 96 0.94 5.41 7.49
C ILE A 96 1.75 4.27 8.10
N GLY A 97 1.20 3.06 8.17
CA GLY A 97 1.86 1.94 8.82
C GLY A 97 1.96 2.08 10.34
N ALA A 98 0.94 2.68 10.99
CA ALA A 98 0.88 2.80 12.46
C ALA A 98 0.47 1.48 13.17
N GLY A 99 0.55 0.35 12.45
CA GLY A 99 0.64 -1.01 12.98
C GLY A 99 1.69 -1.81 12.20
N GLY A 100 2.03 -3.01 12.66
CA GLY A 100 3.07 -3.81 12.03
C GLY A 100 4.50 -3.34 12.32
N LEU A 101 5.42 -3.60 11.38
CA LEU A 101 6.84 -3.32 11.53
C LEU A 101 7.15 -1.82 11.60
N GLY A 102 6.39 -0.96 10.90
CA GLY A 102 6.58 0.49 10.90
C GLY A 102 6.34 1.12 12.27
N ASP A 103 5.25 0.73 12.95
CA ASP A 103 4.95 1.19 14.31
C ASP A 103 6.03 0.75 15.32
N LEU A 104 6.51 -0.49 15.20
CA LEU A 104 7.58 -1.02 16.05
C LEU A 104 8.91 -0.27 15.83
N ALA A 105 9.23 0.07 14.58
CA ALA A 105 10.36 0.93 14.24
C ALA A 105 10.24 2.32 14.88
N ILE A 106 9.07 2.95 14.83
CA ILE A 106 8.88 4.29 15.38
C ILE A 106 8.94 4.25 16.92
N ARG A 107 8.16 3.39 17.56
CA ARG A 107 7.98 3.39 19.03
C ARG A 107 9.16 2.82 19.79
N TYR A 108 9.78 1.77 19.26
CA TYR A 108 10.88 1.09 19.95
C TYR A 108 12.22 1.43 19.31
N GLY A 109 12.33 1.45 17.97
CA GLY A 109 13.59 1.80 17.30
C GLY A 109 13.95 3.29 17.44
N TYR A 110 13.09 4.17 16.95
CA TYR A 110 13.37 5.61 16.85
C TYR A 110 13.15 6.35 18.17
N GLN A 111 11.95 6.26 18.75
CA GLN A 111 11.59 7.03 19.95
C GLN A 111 12.37 6.62 21.20
N ARG A 112 12.75 5.35 21.33
CA ARG A 112 13.56 4.84 22.46
C ARG A 112 15.05 4.73 22.13
N PHE A 113 15.46 5.13 20.92
CA PHE A 113 16.84 5.02 20.43
C PHE A 113 17.43 3.59 20.56
N GLU A 114 16.60 2.55 20.45
CA GLU A 114 17.05 1.15 20.43
C GLU A 114 17.54 0.78 19.03
N THR A 115 18.82 1.10 18.74
CA THR A 115 19.45 0.85 17.45
C THR A 115 19.32 -0.61 17.00
N SER A 116 19.36 -1.57 17.94
CA SER A 116 19.17 -2.99 17.63
C SER A 116 17.80 -3.30 17.04
N VAL A 117 16.74 -2.66 17.55
CA VAL A 117 15.37 -2.80 17.02
C VAL A 117 15.28 -2.14 15.65
N MET A 118 15.86 -0.96 15.50
CA MET A 118 15.82 -0.23 14.25
C MET A 118 16.46 -1.04 13.10
N ILE A 119 17.66 -1.59 13.33
CA ILE A 119 18.36 -2.42 12.35
C ILE A 119 17.55 -3.68 12.04
N ALA A 120 17.01 -4.37 13.05
CA ALA A 120 16.22 -5.57 12.84
C ALA A 120 15.00 -5.30 11.96
N VAL A 121 14.23 -4.24 12.24
CA VAL A 121 13.06 -3.87 11.44
C VAL A 121 13.44 -3.52 10.01
N VAL A 122 14.51 -2.73 9.80
CA VAL A 122 14.95 -2.34 8.44
C VAL A 122 15.33 -3.56 7.63
N ILE A 123 16.12 -4.49 8.20
CA ILE A 123 16.50 -5.73 7.51
C ILE A 123 15.27 -6.56 7.15
N VAL A 124 14.35 -6.73 8.09
CA VAL A 124 13.11 -7.50 7.87
C VAL A 124 12.26 -6.84 6.79
N LEU A 125 12.10 -5.51 6.79
CA LEU A 125 11.36 -4.79 5.76
C LEU A 125 11.99 -4.95 4.37
N ILE A 126 13.33 -4.84 4.27
CA ILE A 126 14.04 -5.05 3.01
C ILE A 126 13.79 -6.46 2.48
N ILE A 127 13.98 -7.49 3.32
CA ILE A 127 13.77 -8.89 2.92
C ILE A 127 12.32 -9.12 2.49
N LEU A 128 11.36 -8.58 3.25
CA LEU A 128 9.93 -8.73 2.96
C LEU A 128 9.55 -8.06 1.64
N VAL A 129 9.95 -6.80 1.45
CA VAL A 129 9.64 -6.04 0.22
C VAL A 129 10.29 -6.69 -0.99
N CYS A 130 11.57 -7.02 -0.91
CA CYS A 130 12.28 -7.70 -1.99
C CYS A 130 11.67 -9.08 -2.29
N GLY A 131 11.26 -9.82 -1.26
CA GLY A 131 10.59 -11.11 -1.43
C GLY A 131 9.26 -10.99 -2.18
N ILE A 132 8.45 -9.99 -1.82
CA ILE A 132 7.17 -9.70 -2.50
C ILE A 132 7.40 -9.27 -3.95
N GLN A 133 8.35 -8.36 -4.19
CA GLN A 133 8.69 -7.90 -5.53
C GLN A 133 9.18 -9.04 -6.41
N TRP A 134 10.12 -9.85 -5.90
CA TRP A 134 10.66 -11.02 -6.58
C TRP A 134 9.59 -12.06 -6.93
N ALA A 135 8.64 -12.31 -6.01
CA ALA A 135 7.52 -13.21 -6.25
C ALA A 135 6.58 -12.65 -7.32
N GLY A 136 6.30 -11.34 -7.29
CA GLY A 136 5.52 -10.63 -8.30
C GLY A 136 6.15 -10.73 -9.68
N ASP A 137 7.43 -10.40 -9.80
CA ASP A 137 8.17 -10.45 -11.06
C ASP A 137 8.23 -11.88 -11.62
N ARG A 138 8.42 -12.88 -10.76
CA ARG A 138 8.37 -14.30 -11.16
C ARG A 138 7.00 -14.72 -11.64
N LEU A 139 5.93 -14.25 -11.01
CA LEU A 139 4.57 -14.58 -11.41
C LEU A 139 4.27 -13.97 -12.79
N VAL A 140 4.64 -12.71 -13.00
CA VAL A 140 4.52 -12.05 -14.30
C VAL A 140 5.33 -12.78 -15.36
N ALA A 141 6.60 -13.10 -15.10
CA ALA A 141 7.46 -13.81 -16.03
C ALA A 141 6.99 -15.24 -16.38
N ARG A 142 6.09 -15.84 -15.60
CA ARG A 142 5.43 -17.11 -15.94
C ARG A 142 4.21 -16.92 -16.82
N LEU A 143 3.50 -15.81 -16.67
CA LEU A 143 2.32 -15.48 -17.46
C LEU A 143 2.69 -14.93 -18.84
N ASP A 144 3.77 -14.16 -18.93
CA ASP A 144 4.25 -13.52 -20.16
C ASP A 144 4.78 -14.52 -21.20
N ARG A 145 5.07 -15.77 -20.80
CA ARG A 145 5.46 -16.85 -21.71
C ARG A 145 4.31 -17.38 -22.60
N ARG A 146 3.13 -16.75 -22.57
CA ARG A 146 1.95 -17.13 -23.38
C ARG A 146 1.52 -16.04 -24.38
N GLY A 147 2.27 -14.95 -24.53
CA GLY A 147 2.06 -13.90 -25.53
C GLY A 147 3.05 -13.97 -26.67
#